data_AF-A0A2N2S9L5-F1
#
_entry.id   AF-A0A2N2S9L5-F1
#
_cell.length_a   1.000
_cell.length_b   1.000
_cell.length_c   1.000
_cell.angle_alpha   90.00
_cell.angle_beta   90.00
_cell.angle_gamma   90.00
#
_symmetry.space_group_name_H-M   'P 1'
#
loop_
_entity.id
_entity.type
_entity.pdbx_description
1 polymer ?
#
loop_
_entity_poly.entity_id
_entity_poly.type
_entity_poly.pdbx_seq_one_letter_code
_entity_poly.pdbx_strand_id
1 'polypeptide(L)'
;MDNQSFITLSKFTVEARKVIGTVNPAKLLKDADYSESIFEKVDASDDADLILLSLQLRQQLGLLDGEASEPEKMPEMAIEQVAAPSLPAGKYMFGARG
;
A
#
# COMPACT_ATOMS: atom_id res chain seq x y z
N MET A 1 12.58 11.89 -0.34
CA MET A 1 11.49 11.83 -1.33
C MET A 1 12.11 11.54 -2.68
N ASP A 2 11.74 10.41 -3.26
CA ASP A 2 12.34 9.91 -4.50
C ASP A 2 11.78 10.64 -5.73
N ASN A 3 12.53 10.64 -6.83
CA ASN A 3 12.08 11.23 -8.10
C ASN A 3 10.75 10.63 -8.57
N GLN A 4 10.53 9.34 -8.29
CA GLN A 4 9.27 8.67 -8.59
C GLN A 4 8.10 9.26 -7.80
N SER A 5 8.27 9.57 -6.52
CA SER A 5 7.23 10.19 -5.69
C SER A 5 6.80 11.55 -6.24
N PHE A 6 7.74 12.37 -6.72
CA PHE A 6 7.42 13.65 -7.36
C PHE A 6 6.65 13.49 -8.68
N ILE A 7 6.97 12.46 -9.47
CA ILE A 7 6.25 12.15 -10.71
C ILE A 7 4.82 11.71 -10.39
N THR A 8 4.63 10.79 -9.45
CA THR A 8 3.30 10.33 -9.01
C THR A 8 2.47 11.50 -8.49
N LEU A 9 3.07 12.36 -7.68
CA LEU A 9 2.41 13.53 -7.12
C LEU A 9 1.99 14.53 -8.20
N SER A 10 2.86 14.77 -9.17
CA SER A 10 2.53 15.64 -10.31
C SER A 10 1.35 15.08 -11.12
N LYS A 11 1.37 13.78 -11.44
CA LYS A 11 0.26 13.11 -12.13
C LYS A 11 -1.04 13.19 -11.34
N PHE A 12 -0.98 12.88 -10.05
CA PHE A 12 -2.13 12.98 -9.15
C PHE A 12 -2.74 14.39 -9.16
N THR A 13 -1.94 15.45 -9.03
CA THR A 13 -2.47 16.83 -9.01
C THR A 13 -3.14 17.25 -10.33
N VAL A 14 -2.69 16.69 -11.46
CA VAL A 14 -3.27 16.97 -12.78
C VAL A 14 -4.59 16.24 -12.96
N GLU A 15 -4.66 14.95 -12.58
CA GLU A 15 -5.89 14.17 -12.68
C GLU A 15 -6.93 14.62 -11.65
N ALA A 16 -6.51 14.87 -10.40
CA ALA A 16 -7.37 15.39 -9.35
C ALA A 16 -8.02 16.73 -9.74
N ARG A 17 -7.34 17.55 -10.55
CA ARG A 17 -7.91 18.82 -11.05
C ARG A 17 -9.21 18.63 -11.83
N LYS A 18 -9.34 17.53 -12.56
CA LYS A 18 -10.52 17.25 -13.39
C LYS A 18 -11.73 16.83 -12.54
N VAL A 19 -11.48 16.22 -11.39
CA VAL A 19 -12.52 15.60 -10.55
C VAL A 19 -12.87 16.47 -9.35
N ILE A 20 -11.87 16.84 -8.54
CA ILE A 20 -12.06 17.54 -7.25
C ILE A 20 -11.58 19.00 -7.29
N GLY A 21 -10.99 19.44 -8.40
CA GLY A 21 -10.49 20.79 -8.59
C GLY A 21 -9.04 20.98 -8.15
N THR A 22 -8.62 22.23 -7.96
CA THR A 22 -7.19 22.56 -7.80
C THR A 22 -6.62 22.02 -6.49
N VAL A 23 -5.67 21.09 -6.59
CA VAL A 23 -4.96 20.53 -5.43
C VAL A 23 -3.63 21.25 -5.23
N ASN A 24 -3.30 21.63 -4.00
CA ASN A 24 -2.01 22.22 -3.66
C ASN A 24 -1.03 21.12 -3.21
N PRO A 25 0.00 20.78 -4.02
CA PRO A 25 0.94 19.72 -3.72
C PRO A 25 1.74 19.98 -2.44
N ALA A 26 2.10 21.23 -2.17
CA ALA A 26 2.90 21.59 -0.99
C ALA A 26 2.10 21.46 0.31
N LYS A 27 0.79 21.72 0.28
CA LYS A 27 -0.09 21.49 1.43
C LYS A 27 -0.35 20.02 1.65
N LEU A 28 -0.55 19.25 0.58
CA LEU A 28 -0.78 17.81 0.66
C LEU A 28 0.36 17.06 1.37
N LEU A 29 1.60 17.57 1.27
CA LEU A 29 2.76 16.98 1.94
C LEU A 29 3.01 17.47 3.37
N LYS A 30 2.44 18.61 3.76
CA LYS A 30 2.76 19.27 5.04
C LYS A 30 1.62 19.24 6.04
N ASP A 31 0.40 19.07 5.56
CA ASP A 31 -0.83 19.23 6.31
C ASP A 31 -1.65 17.94 6.18
N ALA A 32 -1.69 17.17 7.26
CA ALA A 32 -2.37 15.88 7.33
C ALA A 32 -3.87 16.04 7.11
N ASP A 33 -4.50 17.01 7.77
CA ASP A 33 -5.94 17.29 7.65
C ASP A 33 -6.31 17.65 6.21
N TYR A 34 -5.49 18.48 5.57
CA TYR A 34 -5.68 18.82 4.16
C TYR A 34 -5.55 17.57 3.27
N SER A 35 -4.52 16.76 3.49
CA SER A 35 -4.29 15.55 2.70
C SER A 35 -5.47 14.57 2.81
N GLU A 36 -5.96 14.32 4.02
CA GLU A 36 -7.07 13.42 4.30
C GLU A 36 -8.36 13.91 3.62
N SER A 37 -8.66 15.21 3.69
CA SER A 37 -9.82 15.80 3.02
C SER A 37 -9.76 15.68 1.48
N ILE A 38 -8.56 15.71 0.91
CA ILE A 38 -8.37 15.54 -0.54
C ILE A 38 -8.54 14.08 -0.92
N PHE A 39 -7.96 13.19 -0.13
CA PHE A 39 -8.03 11.75 -0.28
C PHE A 39 -9.46 11.22 -0.16
N GLU A 40 -10.24 11.71 0.81
CA GLU A 40 -11.66 11.36 0.96
C GLU A 40 -12.49 11.75 -0.27
N LYS A 41 -12.22 12.94 -0.85
CA LYS A 41 -12.90 13.39 -2.07
C LYS A 41 -12.53 12.54 -3.29
N VAL A 42 -11.29 12.04 -3.34
CA VAL A 42 -10.84 11.12 -4.39
C VAL A 42 -11.48 9.76 -4.22
N ASP A 43 -11.55 9.24 -3.00
CA ASP A 43 -12.18 7.94 -2.72
C ASP A 43 -13.69 7.97 -2.99
N ALA A 44 -14.32 9.15 -2.85
CA ALA A 44 -15.72 9.38 -3.22
C ALA A 44 -15.94 9.57 -4.73
N SER A 45 -14.88 9.60 -5.54
CA SER A 45 -15.00 9.73 -7.00
C SER A 45 -15.10 8.37 -7.70
N ASP A 46 -15.78 8.31 -8.84
CA ASP A 46 -15.87 7.09 -9.65
C ASP A 46 -14.64 6.86 -10.56
N ASP A 47 -13.58 7.66 -10.40
CA ASP A 47 -12.38 7.60 -11.22
C ASP A 47 -11.37 6.59 -10.62
N ALA A 48 -11.40 5.37 -11.16
CA ALA A 48 -10.55 4.27 -10.72
C ALA A 48 -9.05 4.57 -10.84
N ASP A 49 -8.63 5.32 -11.86
CA ASP A 49 -7.22 5.68 -12.06
C ASP A 49 -6.76 6.67 -10.98
N LEU A 50 -7.63 7.64 -10.64
CA LEU A 50 -7.35 8.62 -9.59
C LEU A 50 -7.28 7.97 -8.21
N ILE A 51 -8.17 7.01 -7.91
CA ILE A 51 -8.15 6.23 -6.67
C ILE A 51 -6.84 5.43 -6.57
N LEU A 52 -6.44 4.75 -7.65
CA LEU A 52 -5.19 3.98 -7.67
C LEU A 52 -3.96 4.88 -7.45
N LEU A 53 -3.93 6.05 -8.09
CA LEU A 53 -2.90 7.08 -7.89
C LEU A 53 -2.88 7.56 -6.43
N SER A 54 -4.04 7.76 -5.82
CA SER A 54 -4.16 8.21 -4.43
C SER A 54 -3.55 7.17 -3.47
N LEU A 55 -3.83 5.89 -3.68
CA LEU A 55 -3.27 4.77 -2.91
C LEU A 55 -1.75 4.68 -3.05
N GLN A 56 -1.23 4.75 -4.28
CA GLN A 56 0.21 4.76 -4.52
C GLN A 56 0.90 5.93 -3.80
N LEU A 57 0.27 7.10 -3.83
CA LEU A 57 0.81 8.29 -3.20
C LEU A 57 0.78 8.17 -1.68
N ARG A 58 -0.28 7.63 -1.07
CA ARG A 58 -0.32 7.33 0.38
C ARG A 58 0.76 6.31 0.78
N GLN A 59 1.00 5.28 -0.03
CA GLN A 59 2.07 4.31 0.19
C GLN A 59 3.44 4.99 0.15
N GLN A 60 3.70 5.82 -0.86
CA GLN A 60 4.96 6.54 -1.03
C GLN A 60 5.22 7.59 0.07
N LEU A 61 4.16 8.11 0.69
CA LEU A 61 4.26 9.03 1.83
C LEU A 61 4.35 8.32 3.18
N GLY A 62 4.19 6.99 3.22
CA GLY A 62 4.15 6.22 4.47
C GLY A 62 2.89 6.49 5.31
N LEU A 63 1.80 6.93 4.69
CA LEU A 63 0.51 7.14 5.35
C LEU A 63 -0.34 5.87 5.47
N LEU A 64 0.09 4.77 4.85
CA LEU A 64 -0.51 3.45 5.05
C LEU A 64 0.26 2.77 6.19
N ASP A 65 -0.33 2.75 7.38
CA ASP A 65 0.14 1.95 8.51
C ASP A 65 0.01 0.46 8.16
N GLY A 66 1.01 -0.07 7.46
CA GLY A 66 1.02 -1.45 6.99
C GLY A 66 2.17 -1.69 6.03
N GLU A 67 3.32 -2.06 6.59
CA GLU A 67 4.52 -2.55 5.92
C GLU A 67 5.26 -1.55 5.00
N ALA A 68 6.44 -1.19 5.49
CA ALA A 68 7.56 -0.71 4.70
C ALA A 68 7.70 -1.51 3.39
N SER A 69 7.80 -0.82 2.27
CA SER A 69 8.45 -1.38 1.09
C SER A 69 9.38 -0.31 0.52
N GLU A 70 10.61 -0.34 1.01
CA GLU A 70 11.75 0.29 0.36
C GLU A 70 11.86 -0.21 -1.10
N PRO A 71 12.29 0.64 -2.05
CA PRO A 71 12.46 0.25 -3.42
C PRO A 71 13.84 -0.38 -3.59
N GLU A 72 14.04 -1.62 -3.13
CA GLU A 72 15.26 -2.36 -3.45
C GLU A 72 14.95 -3.63 -4.24
N LYS A 73 15.72 -3.74 -5.33
CA LYS A 73 15.91 -4.85 -6.26
C LYS A 73 15.43 -6.21 -5.75
N MET A 74 14.89 -7.00 -6.67
CA MET A 74 14.95 -8.46 -6.60
C MET A 74 16.30 -8.92 -6.00
N PRO A 75 16.27 -9.75 -4.95
CA PRO A 75 16.77 -11.09 -5.15
C PRO A 75 15.79 -12.15 -4.63
N GLU A 76 15.54 -13.14 -5.49
CA GLU A 76 15.70 -14.57 -5.21
C GLU A 76 15.63 -15.02 -3.74
N MET A 77 14.57 -15.80 -3.46
CA MET A 77 14.51 -16.91 -2.51
C MET A 77 15.31 -16.78 -1.20
N ALA A 78 14.59 -16.49 -0.11
CA ALA A 78 15.00 -16.93 1.22
C ALA A 78 13.76 -17.34 2.02
N ILE A 79 13.44 -18.63 1.93
CA ILE A 79 12.49 -19.30 2.82
C ILE A 79 13.32 -19.80 4.01
N GLU A 80 13.35 -19.04 5.10
CA GLU A 80 13.82 -19.49 6.43
C GLU A 80 13.03 -18.70 7.46
N GLN A 81 12.56 -19.22 8.59
CA GLN A 81 12.56 -20.54 9.21
C GLN A 81 11.46 -20.37 10.28
N VAL A 82 10.31 -21.02 10.13
CA VAL A 82 9.41 -21.16 11.29
C VAL A 82 9.88 -22.41 12.03
N ALA A 83 10.65 -22.15 13.08
CA ALA A 83 11.14 -23.13 14.03
C ALA A 83 10.01 -24.06 14.48
N ALA A 84 10.20 -25.35 14.22
CA ALA A 84 9.42 -26.40 14.83
C ALA A 84 9.66 -26.43 16.34
N PRO A 85 8.62 -26.65 17.16
CA PRO A 85 8.75 -27.45 18.35
C PRO A 85 8.37 -28.90 18.04
N SER A 86 9.22 -29.77 18.56
CA SER A 86 9.35 -31.21 18.36
C SER A 86 8.27 -32.08 19.03
N LEU A 87 7.79 -33.07 18.25
CA LEU A 87 7.44 -34.47 18.61
C LEU A 87 6.09 -34.79 19.32
N PRO A 88 5.55 -36.03 19.19
CA PRO A 88 6.05 -37.20 18.44
C PRO A 88 5.08 -37.76 17.39
N ALA A 89 5.66 -38.58 16.49
CA ALA A 89 4.97 -39.41 15.52
C ALA A 89 4.03 -40.44 16.19
N GLY A 90 2.75 -40.08 16.30
CA GLY A 90 1.67 -41.00 16.63
C GLY A 90 1.31 -41.83 15.40
N LYS A 91 1.92 -43.00 15.28
CA LYS A 91 1.52 -44.10 14.38
C LYS A 91 0.08 -44.52 14.72
N TYR A 92 -0.93 -43.88 14.15
CA TYR A 92 -2.30 -44.36 14.22
C TYR A 92 -2.56 -45.36 13.09
N MET A 93 -2.14 -46.60 13.36
CA MET A 93 -2.65 -47.80 12.70
C MET A 93 -3.76 -48.38 13.57
N PHE A 94 -5.02 -48.02 13.32
CA PHE A 94 -6.22 -48.79 13.68
C PHE A 94 -7.31 -48.33 12.68
N GLY A 95 -7.83 -49.13 11.75
CA GLY A 95 -8.27 -50.50 11.94
C GLY A 95 -9.78 -50.51 12.15
N ALA A 96 -10.53 -50.59 11.05
CA ALA A 96 -11.83 -51.22 10.93
C ALA A 96 -13.11 -50.51 11.43
N ARG A 97 -14.16 -50.71 10.61
CA ARG A 97 -15.61 -50.82 10.89
C ARG A 97 -16.42 -49.52 10.90
N GLY A 98 -17.35 -49.43 9.95
CA GLY A 98 -18.41 -48.42 9.84
C GLY A 98 -18.94 -48.39 8.42
#